data_AF-A0A509EB09-F1
#
_entry.id   AF-A0A509EB09-F1
#
_cell.length_a   1.000
_cell.length_b   1.000
_cell.length_c   1.000
_cell.angle_alpha   90.00
_cell.angle_beta   90.00
_cell.angle_gamma   90.00
#
_symmetry.space_group_name_H-M   'P 1'
#
loop_
_entity.id
_entity.type
_entity.pdbx_description
1 polymer ?
#
loop_
_entity_poly.entity_id
_entity_poly.type
_entity_poly.pdbx_seq_one_letter_code
_entity_poly.pdbx_strand_id
1 'polypeptide(L)'
;MARQVREPGSMLALMLAALREAGTLAARTIALARVEIDGNLRALVGLVAACVTIMVLVICAFFVFLDAAVKLLAALIGSEAVAALIVASPFLAIALVLGVIGARRMALKNLEPWRSLRQAKLAAEGHQAP
;
A
#
# COMPACT_ATOMS: atom_id res chain seq x y z
N MET A 1 59.25 26.43 17.00
CA MET A 1 58.87 25.04 16.64
C MET A 1 58.81 24.19 17.90
N ALA A 2 57.64 24.06 18.53
CA ALA A 2 57.43 23.12 19.62
C ALA A 2 56.35 22.13 19.17
N ARG A 3 56.74 20.87 18.94
CA ARG A 3 55.80 19.76 18.75
C ARG A 3 54.95 19.69 20.01
N GLN A 4 53.67 20.05 19.91
CA GLN A 4 52.70 19.66 20.93
C GLN A 4 52.66 18.13 20.96
N VAL A 5 53.15 17.61 22.06
CA VAL A 5 53.09 16.19 22.40
C VAL A 5 51.63 15.78 22.35
N ARG A 6 51.37 14.74 21.56
CA ARG A 6 50.07 14.12 21.33
C ARG A 6 49.64 13.46 22.64
N GLU A 7 48.89 14.19 23.46
CA GLU A 7 48.23 13.63 24.63
C GLU A 7 47.23 12.55 24.15
N PRO A 8 47.28 11.31 24.64
CA PRO A 8 46.31 10.26 24.29
C PRO A 8 44.85 10.65 24.60
N GLY A 9 44.65 11.65 25.47
CA GLY A 9 43.34 12.28 25.71
C GLY A 9 42.77 13.09 24.53
N SER A 10 43.61 13.61 23.61
CA SER A 10 43.16 14.43 22.46
C SER A 10 42.43 13.61 21.40
N MET A 11 42.94 12.41 21.06
CA MET A 11 42.30 11.55 20.06
C MET A 11 41.00 10.96 20.59
N LEU A 12 40.97 10.56 21.86
CA LEU A 12 39.74 10.11 22.55
C LEU A 12 38.71 11.24 22.64
N ALA A 13 39.13 12.47 22.91
CA ALA A 13 38.25 13.64 22.93
C ALA A 13 37.63 13.92 21.55
N LEU A 14 38.40 13.80 20.46
CA LEU A 14 37.88 13.95 19.09
C LEU A 14 36.92 12.82 18.71
N MET A 15 37.21 11.58 19.13
CA MET A 15 36.34 10.44 18.88
C MET A 15 35.01 10.59 19.64
N LEU A 16 35.06 11.05 20.89
CA LEU A 16 33.87 11.38 21.68
C LEU A 16 33.10 12.56 21.09
N ALA A 17 33.78 13.57 20.57
CA ALA A 17 33.15 14.70 19.88
C ALA A 17 32.44 14.24 18.60
N ALA A 18 33.09 13.39 17.78
CA ALA A 18 32.51 12.82 16.58
C ALA A 18 31.32 11.89 16.88
N LEU A 19 31.37 11.10 17.96
CA LEU A 19 30.25 10.27 18.40
C LEU A 19 29.06 11.12 18.87
N ARG A 20 29.32 12.22 19.58
CA ARG A 20 28.28 13.17 19.98
C ARG A 20 27.64 13.83 18.77
N GLU A 21 28.45 14.29 17.81
CA GLU A 21 27.98 14.88 16.56
C GLU A 21 27.17 13.85 15.73
N ALA A 22 27.64 12.62 15.63
CA ALA A 22 26.90 11.55 14.97
C ALA A 22 25.54 11.29 15.65
N GLY A 23 25.50 11.33 16.99
CA GLY A 23 24.27 11.21 17.77
C GLY A 23 23.29 12.36 17.53
N THR A 24 23.77 13.61 17.42
CA THR A 24 22.91 14.76 17.14
C THR A 24 22.36 14.73 15.71
N LEU A 25 23.17 14.32 14.72
CA LEU A 25 22.70 14.12 13.34
C LEU A 25 21.65 13.00 13.26
N ALA A 26 21.88 11.87 13.92
CA ALA A 26 20.93 10.75 13.96
C ALA A 26 19.60 11.15 14.60
N ALA A 27 19.63 11.91 15.70
CA ALA A 27 18.40 12.41 16.32
C ALA A 27 17.60 13.32 15.36
N ARG A 28 18.30 14.15 14.58
CA ARG A 28 17.66 15.07 13.62
C ARG A 28 17.05 14.35 12.42
N THR A 29 17.71 13.32 11.87
CA THR A 29 17.14 12.52 10.79
C THR A 29 15.91 11.74 11.25
N ILE A 30 15.91 11.21 12.47
CA ILE A 30 14.74 10.56 13.07
C ILE A 30 13.59 11.56 13.25
N ALA A 31 13.87 12.78 13.71
CA ALA A 31 12.85 13.81 13.87
C ALA A 31 12.20 14.20 12.52
N LEU A 32 13.01 14.41 11.48
CA LEU A 32 12.52 14.69 10.13
C LEU A 32 11.72 13.52 9.56
N ALA A 33 12.24 12.29 9.70
CA ALA A 33 11.57 11.08 9.23
C ALA A 33 10.19 10.91 9.88
N ARG A 34 10.04 11.23 11.17
CA ARG A 34 8.75 11.19 11.87
C ARG A 34 7.74 12.20 11.29
N VAL A 35 8.18 13.43 11.05
CA VAL A 35 7.33 14.47 10.44
C VAL A 35 6.86 14.06 9.04
N GLU A 36 7.76 13.48 8.24
CA GLU A 36 7.43 12.98 6.91
C GLU A 36 6.46 11.79 6.97
N ILE A 37 6.70 10.83 7.87
CA ILE A 37 5.82 9.67 8.08
C ILE A 37 4.42 10.13 8.50
N ASP A 38 4.30 11.07 9.43
CA ASP A 38 2.99 11.57 9.89
C ASP A 38 2.24 12.30 8.76
N GLY A 39 2.94 13.12 7.97
CA GLY A 39 2.38 13.80 6.81
C GLY A 39 1.90 12.83 5.74
N ASN A 40 2.73 11.84 5.40
CA ASN A 40 2.41 10.81 4.43
C ASN A 40 1.29 9.88 4.91
N LEU A 41 1.24 9.56 6.20
CA LEU A 41 0.18 8.76 6.80
C LEU A 41 -1.15 9.48 6.72
N ARG A 42 -1.20 10.78 7.02
CA ARG A 42 -2.41 11.58 6.88
C ARG A 42 -2.90 11.65 5.43
N ALA A 43 -1.98 11.81 4.48
CA ALA A 43 -2.31 11.77 3.05
C ALA A 43 -2.85 10.39 2.62
N LEU A 44 -2.25 9.30 3.10
CA LEU A 44 -2.70 7.94 2.85
C LEU A 44 -4.10 7.69 3.44
N VAL A 45 -4.36 8.12 4.67
CA VAL A 45 -5.68 8.03 5.30
C VAL A 45 -6.71 8.82 4.49
N GLY A 46 -6.36 10.03 4.04
CA GLY A 46 -7.21 10.83 3.18
C GLY A 46 -7.53 10.13 1.85
N LEU A 47 -6.52 9.53 1.21
CA LEU A 47 -6.70 8.78 -0.03
C LEU A 47 -7.60 7.55 0.17
N VAL A 48 -7.36 6.76 1.22
CA VAL A 48 -8.18 5.59 1.55
C VAL A 48 -9.62 6.00 1.82
N ALA A 49 -9.84 7.06 2.61
CA ALA A 49 -11.17 7.58 2.89
C ALA A 49 -11.88 8.00 1.59
N ALA A 50 -11.22 8.77 0.73
CA ALA A 50 -11.76 9.19 -0.56
C ALA A 50 -12.09 7.99 -1.47
N CYS A 51 -11.19 7.00 -1.55
CA CYS A 51 -11.43 5.77 -2.32
C CYS A 51 -12.64 4.99 -1.80
N VAL A 52 -12.79 4.84 -0.48
CA VAL A 52 -13.95 4.16 0.12
C VAL A 52 -15.24 4.94 -0.15
N THR A 53 -15.23 6.27 0.00
CA THR A 53 -16.40 7.10 -0.30
C THR A 53 -16.82 6.97 -1.77
N ILE A 54 -15.87 7.08 -2.71
CA ILE A 54 -16.15 6.91 -4.14
C ILE A 54 -16.69 5.51 -4.42
N MET A 55 -16.08 4.48 -3.83
CA MET A 55 -16.53 3.10 -4.00
C MET A 55 -18.00 2.92 -3.57
N VAL A 56 -18.37 3.45 -2.40
CA VAL A 56 -19.76 3.39 -1.91
C VAL A 56 -20.70 4.13 -2.86
N LEU A 57 -20.35 5.34 -3.29
CA LEU A 57 -21.18 6.12 -4.20
C LEU A 57 -21.36 5.43 -5.56
N VAL A 58 -20.30 4.86 -6.11
CA VAL A 58 -20.35 4.10 -7.37
C VAL A 58 -21.29 2.90 -7.23
N ILE A 59 -21.19 2.14 -6.13
CA ILE A 59 -22.06 0.99 -5.88
C ILE A 59 -23.53 1.45 -5.78
N CYS A 60 -23.83 2.46 -4.97
CA CYS A 60 -25.19 2.99 -4.82
C CYS A 60 -25.76 3.50 -6.15
N ALA A 61 -25.00 4.33 -6.87
CA ALA A 61 -25.40 4.88 -8.16
C ALA A 61 -25.63 3.78 -9.20
N PHE A 62 -24.80 2.74 -9.19
CA PHE A 62 -24.94 1.60 -10.08
C PHE A 62 -26.24 0.83 -9.83
N PHE A 63 -26.63 0.58 -8.57
CA PHE A 63 -27.91 -0.07 -8.27
C PHE A 63 -29.11 0.78 -8.68
N VAL A 64 -29.08 2.09 -8.42
CA VAL A 64 -30.13 3.01 -8.88
C VAL A 64 -30.21 3.04 -10.40
N PHE A 65 -29.07 3.03 -11.09
CA PHE A 65 -29.01 2.96 -12.54
C PHE A 65 -29.61 1.65 -13.08
N LEU A 66 -29.27 0.50 -12.49
CA LEU A 66 -29.84 -0.78 -12.88
C LEU A 66 -31.37 -0.76 -12.74
N ASP A 67 -31.90 -0.34 -11.58
CA ASP A 67 -33.35 -0.25 -11.36
C ASP A 67 -34.03 0.67 -12.39
N ALA A 68 -33.46 1.85 -12.65
CA ALA A 68 -33.98 2.78 -13.64
C ALA A 68 -33.96 2.20 -15.07
N ALA A 69 -32.88 1.52 -15.45
CA ALA A 69 -32.75 0.89 -16.76
C ALA A 69 -33.74 -0.28 -16.93
N VAL A 70 -33.93 -1.08 -15.88
CA VAL A 70 -34.93 -2.16 -15.86
C VAL A 70 -36.32 -1.59 -16.04
N LYS A 71 -36.70 -0.55 -15.29
CA LYS A 71 -38.01 0.10 -15.41
C LYS A 71 -38.23 0.72 -16.79
N LEU A 72 -37.22 1.39 -17.33
CA LEU A 72 -37.28 1.95 -18.68
C LEU A 72 -37.54 0.86 -19.73
N LEU A 73 -36.81 -0.25 -19.66
CA LEU A 73 -36.96 -1.35 -20.61
C LEU A 73 -38.27 -2.13 -20.39
N ALA A 74 -38.69 -2.28 -19.14
CA ALA A 74 -39.96 -2.90 -18.77
C ALA A 74 -41.15 -2.13 -19.33
N ALA A 75 -41.08 -0.79 -19.37
CA ALA A 75 -42.10 0.05 -19.99
C ALA A 75 -42.25 -0.19 -21.49
N LEU A 76 -41.19 -0.64 -22.18
CA LEU A 76 -41.21 -0.99 -23.60
C LEU A 76 -41.65 -2.44 -23.85
N ILE A 77 -41.21 -3.38 -23.00
CA ILE A 77 -41.43 -4.82 -23.17
C ILE A 77 -42.76 -5.29 -22.54
N GLY A 78 -43.29 -4.55 -21.57
CA GLY A 78 -44.46 -4.95 -20.78
C GLY A 78 -44.17 -6.03 -19.73
N SER A 79 -42.91 -6.39 -19.52
CA SER A 79 -42.50 -7.38 -18.52
C SER A 79 -41.22 -6.94 -17.80
N GLU A 80 -41.33 -6.74 -16.49
CA GLU A 80 -40.21 -6.37 -15.63
C GLU A 80 -39.19 -7.51 -15.50
N ALA A 81 -39.66 -8.76 -15.40
CA ALA A 81 -38.78 -9.92 -15.29
C ALA A 81 -37.88 -10.09 -16.52
N VAL A 82 -38.44 -9.95 -17.72
CA VAL A 82 -37.67 -10.06 -18.97
C VAL A 82 -36.69 -8.89 -19.11
N ALA A 83 -37.12 -7.67 -18.78
CA ALA A 83 -36.26 -6.50 -18.78
C ALA A 83 -35.08 -6.64 -17.80
N ALA A 84 -35.33 -7.15 -16.60
CA ALA A 84 -34.30 -7.40 -15.59
C ALA A 84 -33.26 -8.42 -16.07
N LEU A 85 -33.68 -9.51 -16.71
CA LEU A 85 -32.75 -10.50 -17.27
C LEU A 85 -31.87 -9.89 -18.37
N ILE A 86 -32.46 -9.10 -19.27
CA ILE A 86 -31.72 -8.46 -20.37
C ILE A 86 -30.70 -7.45 -19.83
N VAL A 87 -31.10 -6.62 -18.87
CA VAL A 87 -30.22 -5.57 -18.31
C VAL A 87 -29.13 -6.18 -17.44
N ALA A 88 -29.45 -7.13 -16.54
CA ALA A 88 -28.48 -7.66 -15.58
C ALA A 88 -27.50 -8.67 -16.20
N SER A 89 -27.90 -9.42 -17.24
CA SER A 89 -27.08 -10.44 -17.88
C SER A 89 -25.67 -9.96 -18.31
N PRO A 90 -25.49 -8.85 -19.04
CA PRO A 90 -24.16 -8.39 -19.43
C PRO A 90 -23.28 -8.03 -18.23
N PHE A 91 -23.84 -7.41 -17.18
CA PHE A 91 -23.07 -7.08 -15.98
C PHE A 91 -22.66 -8.33 -15.21
N LEU A 92 -23.55 -9.32 -15.11
CA LEU A 92 -23.23 -10.62 -14.51
C LEU A 92 -22.12 -11.34 -15.29
N ALA A 93 -22.17 -11.32 -16.62
CA ALA A 93 -21.14 -11.92 -17.45
C ALA A 93 -19.76 -11.26 -17.22
N ILE A 94 -19.71 -9.93 -17.23
CA ILE A 94 -18.47 -9.17 -16.95
C ILE A 94 -17.97 -9.47 -15.54
N ALA A 95 -18.86 -9.47 -14.54
CA ALA A 95 -18.50 -9.74 -13.14
C ALA A 95 -17.90 -11.15 -12.97
N LEU A 96 -18.47 -12.16 -13.63
CA LEU A 96 -17.93 -13.52 -13.63
C LEU A 96 -16.54 -13.59 -14.27
N VAL A 97 -16.35 -12.97 -15.43
CA VAL A 97 -15.05 -12.95 -16.12
C VAL A 97 -13.99 -12.27 -15.24
N LEU A 98 -14.28 -11.09 -14.72
CA LEU A 98 -13.35 -10.37 -13.85
C LEU A 98 -13.11 -11.12 -12.54
N GLY A 99 -14.14 -11.73 -11.95
CA GLY A 99 -14.02 -12.54 -10.73
C GLY A 99 -13.10 -13.74 -10.94
N VAL A 100 -13.23 -14.46 -12.06
CA VAL A 100 -12.36 -15.59 -12.40
C VAL A 100 -10.92 -15.11 -12.66
N ILE A 101 -10.72 -14.01 -13.39
CA ILE A 101 -9.36 -13.45 -13.62
C ILE A 101 -8.73 -13.02 -12.29
N GLY A 102 -9.49 -12.33 -11.44
CA GLY A 102 -9.06 -11.88 -10.12
C GLY A 102 -8.66 -13.05 -9.23
N ALA A 103 -9.52 -14.07 -9.11
CA ALA A 103 -9.25 -15.28 -8.35
C ALA A 103 -8.00 -16.02 -8.86
N ARG A 104 -7.82 -16.11 -10.18
CA ARG A 104 -6.62 -16.71 -10.78
C ARG A 104 -5.35 -15.93 -10.46
N ARG A 105 -5.40 -14.60 -10.45
CA ARG A 105 -4.25 -13.76 -10.09
C ARG A 105 -3.92 -13.82 -8.60
N MET A 106 -4.93 -13.91 -7.74
CA MET A 106 -4.78 -14.01 -6.28
C MET A 106 -4.46 -15.42 -5.77
N ALA A 107 -4.41 -16.43 -6.64
CA ALA A 107 -4.03 -17.77 -6.22
C ALA A 107 -2.65 -17.75 -5.55
N LEU A 108 -2.53 -18.34 -4.35
CA LEU A 108 -1.35 -18.34 -3.48
C LEU A 108 -0.02 -18.64 -4.19
N LYS A 109 -0.05 -19.43 -5.26
CA LYS A 109 1.10 -19.75 -6.12
C LYS A 109 1.71 -18.51 -6.82
N ASN A 110 0.93 -17.46 -7.05
CA ASN A 110 1.39 -16.18 -7.62
C ASN A 110 1.81 -15.17 -6.54
N LEU A 111 1.45 -15.42 -5.28
CA LEU A 111 1.75 -14.57 -4.14
C LEU A 111 2.98 -15.07 -3.36
N GLU A 112 3.53 -16.24 -3.69
CA GLU A 112 4.77 -16.72 -3.07
C GLU A 112 5.86 -15.65 -3.20
N PRO A 113 6.32 -15.05 -2.08
CA PRO A 113 7.36 -14.03 -2.07
C PRO A 113 8.73 -14.68 -2.30
N TRP A 114 8.93 -15.34 -3.44
CA TRP A 114 10.12 -16.16 -3.71
C TRP A 114 11.43 -15.36 -3.69
N ARG A 115 11.35 -14.04 -3.87
CA ARG A 115 12.50 -13.13 -3.78
C ARG A 115 12.75 -12.62 -2.37
N SER A 116 11.71 -12.15 -1.67
CA SER A 116 11.85 -11.59 -0.32
C SER A 116 12.09 -12.68 0.74
N LEU A 117 11.47 -13.84 0.63
CA LEU A 117 11.77 -14.99 1.52
C LEU A 117 13.18 -15.53 1.29
N ARG A 118 13.61 -15.59 0.03
CA ARG A 118 14.95 -16.08 -0.33
C ARG A 118 16.03 -15.10 0.14
N GLN A 119 15.80 -13.79 0.05
CA GLN A 119 16.68 -12.77 0.61
C GLN A 119 16.71 -12.82 2.15
N ALA A 120 15.57 -12.98 2.81
CA ALA A 120 15.52 -13.14 4.26
C ALA A 120 16.25 -14.42 4.73
N LYS A 121 16.11 -15.52 3.98
CA LYS A 121 16.78 -16.79 4.28
C LYS A 121 18.30 -16.70 4.09
N LEU A 122 18.76 -16.10 2.98
CA LEU A 122 20.18 -15.86 2.73
C LEU A 122 20.81 -14.90 3.76
N ALA A 123 20.07 -13.89 4.21
CA ALA A 123 20.52 -12.99 5.28
C ALA A 123 20.64 -13.70 6.64
N ALA A 124 19.73 -14.65 6.94
CA ALA A 124 19.80 -15.47 8.13
C ALA A 124 20.96 -16.47 8.10
N GLU A 125 21.21 -17.12 6.95
CA GLU A 125 22.32 -18.05 6.75
C GLU A 125 23.69 -17.32 6.77
N GLY A 126 23.75 -16.08 6.28
CA GLY A 126 24.97 -15.25 6.32
C GLY A 126 25.38 -14.76 7.72
N HIS A 127 24.48 -14.84 8.71
CA HIS A 127 24.77 -14.48 10.11
C HIS A 127 25.20 -15.67 10.97
N GLN A 128 25.26 -16.88 10.39
CA GLN A 128 25.56 -18.14 11.07
C GLN A 128 26.85 -18.79 10.56
N ALA A 129 27.68 -18.05 9.81
CA ALA A 129 29.03 -18.46 9.45
C ALA A 129 29.99 -18.17 10.63
N PRO A 130 30.66 -19.19 11.20
CA PRO A 130 31.59 -19.06 12.32
C PRO A 130 32.91 -18.38 11.95
#